data_AF-A0AAD3N196-F1
#
_entry.id   AF-A0AAD3N196-F1
#
_cell.length_a   1.000
_cell.length_b   1.000
_cell.length_c   1.000
_cell.angle_alpha   90.00
_cell.angle_beta   90.00
_cell.angle_gamma   90.00
#
_symmetry.space_group_name_H-M   'P 1'
#
loop_
_entity.id
_entity.type
_entity.pdbx_description
1 polymer ?
#
loop_
_entity_poly.entity_id
_entity_poly.type
_entity_poly.pdbx_seq_one_letter_code
_entity_poly.pdbx_strand_id
1 'polypeptide(L)'
;MFQDCGEVNQKRGDAWGDLALHRSTSSEDNPANIMVHLSSHLLKKYHKGYIVIRMALAGHKQANRPFYRIVAAFNKRARDGKYIEQLGTYDPLPNIHNEKLVSVNFDRIKYWIGCGAHPTMPVSKLLGLAGFFPLHPMMITEAERHRAQAQPTETAAGTEQGLEEEQKQAEV
;
A
#
# COMPACT_ATOMS: atom_id res chain seq x y z
N MET A 1 -4.52 -48.01 -47.81
CA MET A 1 -5.96 -47.69 -47.99
C MET A 1 -6.05 -46.22 -48.38
N PHE A 2 -6.56 -45.98 -49.59
CA PHE A 2 -7.18 -44.75 -50.14
C PHE A 2 -6.42 -43.40 -49.99
N GLN A 3 -5.78 -42.88 -51.05
CA GLN A 3 -6.30 -42.20 -52.27
C GLN A 3 -6.57 -40.69 -52.08
N ASP A 4 -5.72 -39.89 -52.75
CA ASP A 4 -6.00 -38.86 -53.76
C ASP A 4 -7.10 -37.79 -53.63
N CYS A 5 -6.72 -36.62 -54.19
CA CYS A 5 -7.53 -35.59 -54.88
C CYS A 5 -8.56 -34.81 -54.04
N GLY A 6 -8.81 -33.50 -54.24
CA GLY A 6 -8.54 -32.57 -55.32
C GLY A 6 -9.63 -31.47 -55.28
N GLU A 7 -9.36 -30.32 -55.92
CA GLU A 7 -10.30 -29.25 -56.35
C GLU A 7 -10.92 -28.33 -55.28
N VAL A 8 -10.64 -27.02 -55.27
CA VAL A 8 -11.09 -25.94 -56.19
C VAL A 8 -12.62 -25.86 -56.33
N ASN A 9 -13.24 -24.85 -55.72
CA ASN A 9 -14.22 -24.05 -56.46
C ASN A 9 -14.53 -22.68 -55.82
N GLN A 10 -14.63 -21.72 -56.70
CA GLN A 10 -14.91 -20.31 -56.51
C GLN A 10 -16.27 -20.01 -57.13
N LYS A 11 -17.28 -19.55 -56.38
CA LYS A 11 -18.45 -18.78 -56.86
C LYS A 11 -19.04 -17.97 -55.69
N ARG A 12 -18.96 -16.63 -55.74
CA ARG A 12 -19.94 -15.66 -56.28
C ARG A 12 -21.22 -15.54 -55.43
N GLY A 13 -21.48 -14.32 -54.98
CA GLY A 13 -22.73 -13.93 -54.34
C GLY A 13 -22.78 -12.44 -54.02
N ASP A 14 -22.56 -11.59 -55.03
CA ASP A 14 -22.96 -10.18 -54.99
C ASP A 14 -24.47 -10.08 -55.28
N ALA A 15 -25.20 -9.51 -54.33
CA ALA A 15 -26.52 -8.86 -54.40
C ALA A 15 -26.91 -8.71 -52.92
N TRP A 16 -27.36 -7.58 -52.39
CA TRP A 16 -28.39 -6.70 -52.90
C TRP A 16 -28.05 -5.28 -52.46
N GLY A 17 -28.09 -4.34 -53.40
CA GLY A 17 -28.37 -2.95 -53.04
C GLY A 17 -29.84 -2.85 -52.67
N ASP A 18 -30.15 -2.05 -51.66
CA ASP A 18 -31.47 -1.43 -51.60
C ASP A 18 -31.40 -0.06 -50.91
N LEU A 19 -31.80 0.92 -51.72
CA LEU A 19 -32.47 2.17 -51.39
C LEU A 19 -31.96 3.02 -50.24
N ALA A 20 -31.26 4.08 -50.64
CA ALA A 20 -31.48 5.40 -50.08
C ALA A 20 -32.97 5.80 -50.24
N LEU A 21 -33.61 6.29 -49.18
CA LEU A 21 -34.33 7.57 -49.18
C LEU A 21 -34.83 7.95 -47.76
N HIS A 22 -34.48 9.18 -47.37
CA HIS A 22 -35.19 10.06 -46.42
C HIS A 22 -35.20 9.74 -44.91
N ARG A 23 -34.36 10.46 -44.16
CA ARG A 23 -34.89 11.30 -43.06
C ARG A 23 -34.10 12.61 -42.93
N SER A 24 -34.84 13.68 -43.09
CA SER A 24 -34.46 15.08 -42.93
C SER A 24 -34.00 15.40 -41.49
N THR A 25 -32.86 16.08 -41.41
CA THR A 25 -32.56 17.24 -40.54
C THR A 25 -33.37 17.39 -39.25
N SER A 26 -32.78 16.98 -38.13
CA SER A 26 -32.96 17.67 -36.85
C SER A 26 -31.58 18.06 -36.33
N SER A 27 -31.32 19.35 -36.42
CA SER A 27 -30.20 20.08 -35.87
C SER A 27 -30.08 19.84 -34.36
N GLU A 28 -29.09 19.07 -33.91
CA GLU A 28 -28.57 19.19 -32.54
C GLU A 28 -27.16 18.58 -32.35
N ASP A 29 -26.40 18.40 -33.42
CA ASP A 29 -24.98 18.05 -33.31
C ASP A 29 -24.14 19.32 -33.38
N ASN A 30 -23.94 19.94 -32.22
CA ASN A 30 -23.00 21.05 -32.04
C ASN A 30 -21.55 20.51 -32.10
N PRO A 31 -20.77 20.79 -33.17
CA PRO A 31 -19.42 20.22 -33.33
C PRO A 31 -18.39 20.81 -32.35
N ALA A 32 -18.75 21.86 -31.58
CA ALA A 32 -17.86 22.45 -30.60
C ALA A 32 -17.71 21.62 -29.30
N ASN A 33 -18.52 20.58 -29.09
CA ASN A 33 -18.52 19.81 -27.84
C ASN A 33 -17.67 18.52 -27.88
N ILE A 34 -17.04 18.20 -29.02
CA ILE A 34 -16.19 17.01 -29.17
C ILE A 34 -14.73 17.28 -28.78
N MET A 35 -14.32 18.56 -28.67
CA MET A 35 -12.92 18.95 -28.47
C MET A 35 -12.61 19.60 -27.10
N VAL A 36 -13.53 19.54 -26.13
CA VAL A 36 -13.27 20.01 -24.75
C VAL A 36 -13.36 18.93 -23.69
N HIS A 37 -13.69 17.68 -24.05
CA HIS A 37 -13.84 16.60 -23.08
C HIS A 37 -12.59 15.74 -22.85
N LEU A 38 -11.54 15.89 -23.67
CA LEU A 38 -10.24 15.22 -23.44
C LEU A 38 -9.19 16.11 -22.77
N SER A 39 -9.39 17.43 -22.73
CA SER A 39 -8.47 18.36 -22.07
C SER A 39 -8.75 18.57 -20.58
N SER A 40 -9.88 18.09 -20.05
CA SER A 40 -10.24 18.21 -18.62
C SER A 40 -9.87 16.98 -17.76
N HIS A 41 -9.70 15.78 -18.36
CA HIS A 41 -9.39 14.58 -17.58
C HIS A 41 -7.92 14.47 -17.14
N LEU A 42 -7.01 15.17 -17.83
CA LEU A 42 -5.57 15.17 -17.53
C LEU A 42 -5.14 16.27 -16.53
N LEU A 43 -6.03 17.22 -16.21
CA LEU A 43 -5.81 18.29 -15.22
C LEU A 43 -6.34 17.96 -13.82
N LYS A 44 -6.86 16.74 -13.59
CA LYS A 44 -7.03 16.13 -12.24
C LYS A 44 -5.69 15.74 -11.58
N LYS A 45 -4.57 16.40 -11.95
CA LYS A 45 -3.21 16.13 -11.45
C LYS A 45 -3.02 16.71 -10.03
N TYR A 46 -3.70 16.12 -9.05
CA TYR A 46 -3.53 16.38 -7.61
C TYR A 46 -3.72 17.83 -7.12
N HIS A 47 -4.91 18.41 -7.33
CA HIS A 47 -5.31 19.63 -6.62
C HIS A 47 -5.33 19.38 -5.11
N LYS A 48 -4.77 20.29 -4.30
CA LYS A 48 -4.64 20.19 -2.83
C LYS A 48 -3.86 18.95 -2.34
N GLY A 49 -2.68 18.69 -2.93
CA GLY A 49 -1.74 17.68 -2.42
C GLY A 49 -0.70 18.31 -1.49
N TYR A 50 -0.36 17.62 -0.40
CA TYR A 50 0.79 17.95 0.47
C TYR A 50 1.84 16.85 0.41
N ILE A 51 3.05 17.17 0.87
CA ILE A 51 4.17 16.23 0.93
C ILE A 51 4.06 15.43 2.21
N VAL A 52 4.25 14.11 2.08
CA VAL A 52 4.29 13.18 3.19
C VAL A 52 5.60 12.43 3.20
N ILE A 53 6.14 12.20 4.38
CA ILE A 53 7.22 11.25 4.58
C ILE A 53 6.58 9.93 4.98
N ARG A 54 6.70 8.93 4.10
CA ARG A 54 6.03 7.64 4.25
C ARG A 54 6.95 6.48 3.89
N MET A 55 6.53 5.27 4.27
CA MET A 55 7.21 4.04 3.90
C MET A 55 6.63 3.50 2.59
N ALA A 56 7.49 3.32 1.58
CA ALA A 56 7.17 2.66 0.33
C ALA A 56 7.70 1.21 0.37
N LEU A 57 6.90 0.24 -0.08
CA LEU A 57 7.35 -1.14 -0.13
C LEU A 57 8.19 -1.34 -1.39
N ALA A 58 9.42 -1.80 -1.19
CA ALA A 58 10.40 -2.01 -2.24
C ALA A 58 10.77 -3.50 -2.46
N GLY A 59 10.32 -4.39 -1.56
CA GLY A 59 10.51 -5.83 -1.69
C GLY A 59 9.62 -6.48 -2.74
N HIS A 60 10.02 -7.66 -3.21
CA HIS A 60 9.20 -8.48 -4.08
C HIS A 60 7.96 -8.97 -3.31
N LYS A 61 6.76 -8.59 -3.78
CA LYS A 61 5.50 -8.86 -3.07
C LYS A 61 5.26 -10.36 -2.80
N GLN A 62 5.75 -11.23 -3.68
CA GLN A 62 5.60 -12.69 -3.54
C GLN A 62 6.63 -13.34 -2.61
N ALA A 63 7.74 -12.68 -2.30
CA ALA A 63 8.87 -13.31 -1.63
C ALA A 63 8.73 -13.36 -0.10
N ASN A 64 7.59 -12.92 0.47
CA ASN A 64 7.36 -12.75 1.92
C ASN A 64 8.51 -12.04 2.68
N ARG A 65 9.31 -11.26 1.96
CA ARG A 65 10.46 -10.50 2.45
C ARG A 65 10.14 -9.00 2.31
N PRO A 66 9.45 -8.38 3.28
CA PRO A 66 9.16 -6.96 3.22
C PRO A 66 10.44 -6.14 3.38
N PHE A 67 10.64 -5.16 2.51
CA PHE A 67 11.70 -4.16 2.61
C PHE A 67 11.11 -2.80 2.31
N TYR A 68 11.37 -1.81 3.18
CA TYR A 68 10.76 -0.50 3.06
C TYR A 68 11.79 0.59 2.76
N ARG A 69 11.41 1.53 1.91
CA ARG A 69 12.14 2.78 1.68
C ARG A 69 11.38 3.91 2.36
N ILE A 70 12.09 4.75 3.11
CA ILE A 70 11.51 5.97 3.68
C ILE A 70 11.64 7.05 2.61
N VAL A 71 10.50 7.57 2.14
CA VAL A 71 10.45 8.46 0.97
C VAL A 71 9.63 9.71 1.26
N ALA A 72 10.05 10.83 0.69
CA ALA A 72 9.23 12.02 0.54
C ALA A 72 8.40 11.88 -0.75
N ALA A 73 7.08 11.86 -0.63
CA ALA A 73 6.17 11.72 -1.77
C ALA A 73 4.93 12.59 -1.59
N PHE A 74 4.21 12.86 -2.67
CA PHE A 74 2.89 13.48 -2.58
C PHE A 74 1.88 12.49 -2.00
N ASN A 75 1.03 12.95 -1.08
CA ASN A 75 0.03 12.11 -0.40
C ASN A 75 -0.82 11.27 -1.37
N LYS A 76 -1.37 11.93 -2.40
CA LYS A 76 -2.30 11.31 -3.35
C LYS A 76 -1.65 10.35 -4.36
N ARG A 77 -0.32 10.20 -4.37
CA ARG A 77 0.36 9.26 -5.27
C ARG A 77 0.32 7.83 -4.73
N ALA A 78 0.28 6.86 -5.63
CA ALA A 78 0.37 5.43 -5.31
C ALA A 78 1.57 5.13 -4.39
N ARG A 79 1.37 4.24 -3.40
CA ARG A 79 2.34 3.95 -2.32
C ARG A 79 3.76 3.71 -2.85
N ASP A 80 3.88 2.77 -3.78
CA ASP A 80 5.14 2.28 -4.35
C ASP A 80 5.50 2.99 -5.67
N GLY A 81 4.82 4.10 -6.00
CA GLY A 81 5.03 4.84 -7.25
C GLY A 81 6.18 5.85 -7.18
N LYS A 82 6.19 6.81 -8.12
CA LYS A 82 7.21 7.87 -8.20
C LYS A 82 7.15 8.80 -6.97
N TYR A 83 8.21 8.75 -6.16
CA TYR A 83 8.49 9.66 -5.06
C TYR A 83 9.35 10.85 -5.51
N ILE A 84 9.52 11.84 -4.62
CA ILE A 84 10.34 13.04 -4.85
C ILE A 84 11.80 12.73 -4.51
N GLU A 85 12.03 12.22 -3.30
CA GLU A 85 13.35 11.91 -2.77
C GLU A 85 13.27 10.70 -1.83
N GLN A 86 14.33 9.87 -1.82
CA GLN A 86 14.50 8.80 -0.84
C GLN A 86 15.31 9.33 0.34
N LEU A 87 14.76 9.23 1.54
CA LEU A 87 15.35 9.73 2.77
C LEU A 87 16.03 8.64 3.60
N GLY A 88 15.71 7.37 3.32
CA GLY A 88 16.22 6.25 4.10
C GLY A 88 15.67 4.89 3.69
N THR A 89 15.98 3.88 4.50
CA THR A 89 15.55 2.48 4.37
C THR A 89 15.24 1.87 5.73
N TYR A 90 14.40 0.84 5.72
CA TYR A 90 14.06 0.05 6.89
C TYR A 90 13.89 -1.42 6.50
N ASP A 91 14.68 -2.29 7.13
CA ASP A 91 14.49 -3.74 7.09
C ASP A 91 13.78 -4.18 8.38
N PRO A 92 12.51 -4.63 8.30
CA PRO A 92 11.78 -5.14 9.46
C PRO A 92 12.29 -6.51 9.92
N LEU A 93 12.98 -7.25 9.04
CA LEU A 93 13.48 -8.59 9.37
C LEU A 93 14.84 -8.47 10.05
N PRO A 94 15.03 -9.19 11.17
CA PRO A 94 16.30 -9.18 11.85
C PRO A 94 17.38 -9.81 10.97
N ASN A 95 18.60 -9.26 11.07
CA ASN A 95 19.78 -9.87 10.49
C ASN A 95 20.27 -11.06 11.35
N ILE A 96 21.47 -11.58 11.02
CA ILE A 96 22.12 -12.67 11.77
C ILE A 96 22.41 -12.29 13.23
N HIS A 97 22.58 -10.99 13.52
CA HIS A 97 22.82 -10.44 14.85
C HIS A 97 21.53 -10.01 15.58
N ASN A 98 20.36 -10.41 15.07
CA ASN A 98 19.04 -10.13 15.65
C ASN A 98 18.68 -8.63 15.75
N GLU A 99 19.27 -7.79 14.90
CA GLU A 99 19.03 -6.34 14.86
C GLU A 99 18.25 -5.96 13.59
N LYS A 100 17.38 -4.94 13.72
CA LYS A 100 16.57 -4.39 12.62
C LYS A 100 17.25 -3.14 12.09
N LEU A 101 17.63 -3.17 10.82
CA LEU A 101 18.42 -2.10 10.22
C LEU A 101 17.53 -0.94 9.76
N VAL A 102 17.91 0.26 10.19
CA VAL A 102 17.27 1.53 9.83
C VAL A 102 18.38 2.47 9.38
N SER A 103 18.29 2.97 8.14
CA SER A 103 19.18 4.02 7.64
C SER A 103 18.34 5.24 7.33
N VAL A 104 18.69 6.39 7.91
CA VAL A 104 17.92 7.63 7.82
C VAL A 104 18.86 8.81 7.65
N ASN A 105 18.58 9.65 6.64
CA ASN A 105 19.24 10.93 6.48
C ASN A 105 18.48 12.02 7.27
N PHE A 106 19.00 12.35 8.45
CA PHE A 106 18.38 13.33 9.36
C PHE A 106 18.36 14.75 8.79
N ASP A 107 19.39 15.17 8.04
CA ASP A 107 19.47 16.51 7.46
C ASP A 107 18.35 16.74 6.44
N ARG A 108 18.12 15.75 5.57
CA ARG A 108 17.06 15.80 4.57
C ARG A 108 15.67 15.71 5.20
N ILE A 109 15.49 14.90 6.25
CA ILE A 109 14.23 14.87 7.00
C ILE A 109 13.93 16.23 7.63
N LYS A 110 14.92 16.86 8.28
CA LYS A 110 14.76 18.20 8.86
C LYS A 110 14.36 19.23 7.80
N TYR A 111 15.01 19.20 6.64
CA TYR A 111 14.65 20.06 5.51
C TYR A 111 13.19 19.86 5.08
N TRP A 112 12.76 18.63 4.84
CA TRP A 112 11.40 18.35 4.36
C TRP A 112 10.33 18.71 5.41
N ILE A 113 10.59 18.46 6.70
CA ILE A 113 9.71 18.92 7.78
C ILE A 113 9.61 20.44 7.78
N GLY A 114 10.72 21.16 7.60
CA GLY A 114 10.74 22.62 7.46
C GLY A 114 9.93 23.13 6.25
N CYS A 115 9.87 22.35 5.17
CA CYS A 115 9.00 22.62 4.01
C CYS A 115 7.52 22.24 4.22
N GLY A 116 7.13 21.78 5.42
CA GLY A 116 5.76 21.37 5.74
C GLY A 116 5.42 19.92 5.37
N ALA A 117 6.42 19.04 5.27
CA ALA A 117 6.15 17.62 5.05
C ALA A 117 5.60 16.96 6.33
N HIS A 118 4.57 16.13 6.18
CA HIS A 118 3.96 15.41 7.30
C HIS A 118 4.47 13.96 7.37
N PRO A 119 5.13 13.52 8.46
CA PRO A 119 5.50 12.12 8.64
C PRO A 119 4.28 11.26 8.97
N THR A 120 4.21 10.05 8.41
CA THR A 120 3.16 9.09 8.74
C THR A 120 3.41 8.42 10.10
N MET A 121 2.36 7.90 10.74
CA MET A 121 2.43 7.21 12.04
C MET A 121 3.63 6.25 12.21
N PRO A 122 3.90 5.29 11.29
CA PRO A 122 5.05 4.40 11.46
C PRO A 122 6.40 5.12 11.34
N VAL A 123 6.51 6.14 10.48
CA VAL A 123 7.72 6.98 10.38
C VAL A 123 7.91 7.77 11.67
N SER A 124 6.86 8.34 12.23
CA SER A 124 6.92 9.06 13.51
C SER A 124 7.34 8.15 14.67
N LYS A 125 6.83 6.91 14.73
CA LYS A 125 7.29 5.91 15.71
C LYS A 125 8.78 5.59 15.54
N LEU A 126 9.23 5.40 14.30
CA LEU A 126 10.63 5.11 13.98
C LEU A 126 11.57 6.27 14.32
N LEU A 127 11.18 7.51 14.01
CA LEU A 127 11.93 8.71 14.38
C LEU A 127 11.93 8.96 15.90
N GLY A 128 10.86 8.56 16.60
CA GLY A 128 10.80 8.57 18.06
C GLY A 128 11.79 7.60 18.71
N LEU A 129 11.88 6.38 18.18
CA LEU A 129 12.89 5.39 18.62
C LEU A 129 14.32 5.84 18.35
N ALA A 130 14.56 6.57 17.27
CA ALA A 130 15.86 7.13 16.94
C ALA A 130 16.25 8.35 17.81
N GLY A 131 15.35 8.84 18.68
CA GLY A 131 15.58 10.03 19.51
C GLY A 131 15.49 11.36 18.76
N PHE A 132 15.04 11.36 17.50
CA PHE A 132 14.84 12.59 16.72
C PHE A 132 13.54 13.31 17.10
N PHE A 133 12.50 12.53 17.43
CA PHE A 133 11.22 13.01 17.94
C PHE A 133 10.94 12.44 19.34
N PRO A 134 10.01 13.04 20.11
CA PRO A 134 9.49 12.38 21.30
C PRO A 134 8.80 11.05 20.92
N LEU A 135 8.78 10.11 21.86
CA LEU A 135 8.05 8.86 21.68
C LEU A 135 6.58 9.16 21.40
N HIS A 136 6.04 8.54 20.35
CA HIS A 136 4.65 8.72 19.98
C HIS A 136 3.74 8.19 21.10
N PRO A 137 2.66 8.90 21.51
CA PRO A 137 1.83 8.52 22.66
C PRO A 137 1.28 7.10 22.57
N MET A 138 0.87 6.68 21.37
CA MET A 138 0.38 5.32 21.14
C MET A 138 1.43 4.23 21.43
N MET A 139 2.74 4.50 21.34
CA MET A 139 3.76 3.52 21.71
C MET A 139 3.77 3.25 23.22
N ILE A 140 3.55 4.30 24.02
CA ILE A 140 3.47 4.19 25.48
C ILE A 140 2.22 3.41 25.85
N THR A 141 1.07 3.77 25.28
CA THR A 141 -0.20 3.08 25.50
C THR A 141 -0.17 1.62 25.02
N GLU A 142 0.43 1.34 23.86
CA GLU A 142 0.61 -0.04 23.37
C GLU A 142 1.49 -0.85 24.33
N ALA A 143 2.58 -0.27 24.85
CA ALA A 143 3.43 -0.93 25.83
C ALA A 143 2.70 -1.22 27.16
N GLU A 144 1.90 -0.28 27.66
CA GLU A 144 1.06 -0.48 28.86
C GLU A 144 0.06 -1.62 28.67
N ARG A 145 -0.63 -1.64 27.52
CA ARG A 145 -1.57 -2.71 27.18
C ARG A 145 -0.89 -4.07 27.10
N HIS A 146 0.28 -4.15 26.45
CA HIS A 146 1.03 -5.40 26.34
C HIS A 146 1.49 -5.91 27.72
N ARG A 147 1.91 -5.00 28.62
CA ARG A 147 2.26 -5.35 30.01
C ARG A 147 1.06 -5.88 30.79
N ALA A 148 -0.09 -5.22 30.68
CA ALA A 148 -1.32 -5.66 31.33
C ALA A 148 -1.81 -7.03 30.82
N GLN A 149 -1.59 -7.32 29.54
CA GLN A 149 -1.94 -8.61 28.93
C GLN A 149 -0.97 -9.75 29.25
N ALA A 150 0.27 -9.46 29.66
CA ALA A 150 1.25 -10.49 30.03
C ALA A 150 1.04 -11.02 31.46
N GLN A 151 0.50 -10.20 32.36
CA GLN A 151 0.24 -10.53 33.77
C GLN A 151 -0.92 -11.51 34.09
N PRO A 152 -1.93 -11.79 33.25
CA PRO A 152 -3.04 -12.70 33.60
C PRO A 152 -2.67 -14.18 33.67
N THR A 153 -1.56 -14.60 33.05
CA THR A 153 -1.19 -16.03 32.94
C THR A 153 -0.39 -16.57 34.12
N GLU A 154 0.26 -15.71 34.91
CA GLU A 154 1.05 -16.14 36.06
C GLU A 154 0.15 -16.47 37.27
N THR A 155 -0.96 -15.77 37.44
CA THR A 155 -1.92 -16.01 38.55
C THR A 155 -2.80 -17.25 38.32
N ALA A 156 -3.09 -17.60 37.06
CA ALA A 156 -3.89 -18.79 36.73
C ALA A 156 -3.11 -20.10 36.97
N ALA A 157 -1.82 -20.14 36.62
CA ALA A 157 -0.98 -21.34 36.81
C ALA A 157 -0.71 -21.67 38.30
N GLY A 158 -0.69 -20.67 39.19
CA GLY A 158 -0.50 -20.88 40.63
C GLY A 158 -1.76 -21.35 41.37
N THR A 159 -2.95 -21.11 40.82
CA THR A 159 -4.22 -21.48 41.48
C THR A 159 -4.56 -22.96 41.25
N GLU A 160 -4.18 -23.51 40.10
CA GLU A 160 -4.41 -24.92 39.76
C GLU A 160 -3.47 -25.86 40.55
N GLN A 161 -2.23 -25.44 40.79
CA GLN A 161 -1.24 -26.22 41.56
C GLN A 161 -1.58 -26.29 43.06
N GLY A 162 -2.14 -25.22 43.63
CA GLY A 162 -2.54 -25.20 45.05
C GLY A 162 -3.74 -26.11 45.36
N LEU A 163 -4.68 -26.26 44.42
CA LEU A 163 -5.87 -27.10 44.60
C LEU A 163 -5.57 -28.60 44.46
N GLU A 164 -4.59 -28.99 43.65
CA GLU A 164 -4.16 -30.39 43.51
C GLU A 164 -3.29 -30.87 44.68
N GLU A 165 -2.55 -29.97 45.35
CA GLU A 165 -1.75 -30.29 46.53
C GLU A 165 -2.62 -30.42 47.80
N GLU A 166 -3.66 -29.59 47.95
CA GLU A 166 -4.63 -29.69 49.05
C GLU A 166 -5.46 -30.99 48.98
N GLN A 167 -5.81 -31.45 47.79
CA GLN A 167 -6.59 -32.69 47.61
C GLN A 167 -5.78 -33.96 47.94
N LYS A 168 -4.47 -33.97 47.67
CA LYS A 168 -3.59 -35.11 48.01
C LYS A 168 -3.26 -35.22 49.50
N GLN A 169 -3.38 -34.12 50.25
CA GLN A 169 -3.14 -34.10 51.69
C GLN A 169 -4.38 -34.48 52.51
N ALA A 170 -5.59 -34.45 51.91
CA ALA A 170 -6.83 -34.85 52.55
C ALA A 170 -7.18 -36.35 52.40
N GLU A 171 -6.41 -37.11 51.59
CA GLU A 171 -6.63 -38.54 51.30
C GLU A 171 -5.65 -39.49 52.06
N VAL A 172 -4.82 -38.97 52.96
CA VAL A 172 -3.93 -39.74 53.86
C VAL A 172 -4.45 -39.72 55.29
#